data_AF-A0A821PFJ1-F1
#
_entry.id   AF-A0A821PFJ1-F1
#
_cell.length_a   1.000
_cell.length_b   1.000
_cell.length_c   1.000
_cell.angle_alpha   90.00
_cell.angle_beta   90.00
_cell.angle_gamma   90.00
#
_symmetry.space_group_name_H-M   'P 1'
#
loop_
_entity.id
_entity.type
_entity.pdbx_description
1 polymer ?
#
loop_
_entity_poly.entity_id
_entity_poly.type
_entity_poly.pdbx_seq_one_letter_code
_entity_poly.pdbx_strand_id
1 'polypeptide(L)'
;MVSNIQYWEQFSVLILYIFVLIKPISSQGLACYKCMTTNPNDDGCRDPFSSLINPVQINCQATAVGKNGTFPARFCVKISGRILSVDGDANASYINTVIYYRTCVVENIMESTKLLETSGNFRLKGFQDWNGSIRLQGFMSLCAFDGCNKAQNLKSSLSIIIMGLLLTIYHY
;
A
#
# COMPACT_ATOMS: atom_id res chain seq x y z
N MET A 1 -18.19 -3.39 -55.88
CA MET A 1 -16.97 -2.68 -55.41
C MET A 1 -17.20 -1.76 -54.22
N VAL A 2 -18.42 -1.66 -53.66
CA VAL A 2 -18.74 -0.77 -52.52
C VAL A 2 -18.51 -1.42 -51.15
N SER A 3 -18.55 -2.76 -51.08
CA SER A 3 -18.44 -3.51 -49.82
C SER A 3 -17.05 -3.41 -49.16
N ASN A 4 -15.97 -3.29 -49.93
CA ASN A 4 -14.62 -3.24 -49.35
C ASN A 4 -14.38 -1.95 -48.54
N ILE A 5 -14.86 -0.79 -49.02
CA ILE A 5 -14.60 0.53 -48.41
C ILE A 5 -15.21 0.63 -47.00
N GLN A 6 -16.37 0.01 -46.79
CA GLN A 6 -17.11 0.07 -45.53
C GLN A 6 -16.43 -0.72 -44.39
N TYR A 7 -15.70 -1.79 -44.72
CA TYR A 7 -14.89 -2.52 -43.72
C TYR A 7 -13.67 -1.71 -43.27
N TRP A 8 -13.04 -0.93 -44.16
CA TRP A 8 -11.88 -0.10 -43.81
C TRP A 8 -12.23 1.04 -42.85
N GLU A 9 -13.42 1.64 -42.98
CA GLU A 9 -13.90 2.65 -42.03
C GLU A 9 -14.21 2.06 -40.64
N GLN A 10 -14.79 0.85 -40.59
CA GLN A 10 -15.04 0.17 -39.32
C GLN A 10 -13.74 -0.24 -38.60
N PHE A 11 -12.74 -0.72 -39.35
CA PHE A 11 -11.42 -1.08 -38.79
C PHE A 11 -10.66 0.14 -38.25
N SER A 12 -10.73 1.29 -38.93
CA SER A 12 -10.04 2.50 -38.50
C SER A 12 -10.66 3.11 -37.24
N VAL A 13 -11.98 3.08 -37.09
CA VAL A 13 -12.67 3.47 -35.84
C VAL A 13 -12.30 2.53 -34.68
N LEU A 14 -12.24 1.22 -34.93
CA LEU A 14 -11.85 0.23 -33.91
C LEU A 14 -10.40 0.44 -33.44
N ILE A 15 -9.47 0.70 -34.36
CA ILE A 15 -8.06 0.99 -34.03
C ILE A 15 -7.96 2.27 -33.21
N LEU A 16 -8.68 3.34 -33.59
CA LEU A 16 -8.70 4.59 -32.84
C LEU A 16 -9.26 4.40 -31.43
N TYR A 17 -10.31 3.59 -31.28
CA TYR A 17 -10.88 3.21 -29.99
C TYR A 17 -9.89 2.43 -29.13
N ILE A 18 -9.13 1.50 -29.72
CA ILE A 18 -8.04 0.77 -29.03
C ILE A 18 -6.95 1.74 -28.57
N PHE A 19 -6.52 2.69 -29.41
CA PHE A 19 -5.52 3.70 -29.02
C PHE A 19 -5.99 4.63 -27.89
N VAL A 20 -7.29 4.95 -27.83
CA VAL A 20 -7.87 5.72 -26.70
C VAL A 20 -7.92 4.90 -25.41
N LEU A 21 -8.08 3.58 -25.51
CA LEU A 21 -8.06 2.66 -24.36
C LEU A 21 -6.66 2.34 -23.85
N ILE A 22 -5.62 2.46 -24.68
CA ILE A 22 -4.23 2.29 -24.27
C ILE A 22 -3.81 3.54 -23.49
N LYS A 23 -4.03 3.53 -22.17
CA LYS A 23 -3.41 4.52 -21.29
C LYS A 23 -1.89 4.36 -21.35
N PRO A 24 -1.11 5.44 -21.49
CA PRO A 24 0.34 5.34 -21.39
C PRO A 24 0.70 4.72 -20.04
N ILE A 25 1.51 3.65 -20.07
CA ILE A 25 2.05 3.03 -18.87
C ILE A 25 3.08 4.02 -18.32
N SER A 26 2.60 4.96 -17.51
CA SER A 26 3.46 5.80 -16.72
C SER A 26 4.09 4.90 -15.64
N SER A 27 5.43 4.84 -15.60
CA SER A 27 6.19 4.23 -14.50
C SER A 27 5.99 5.07 -13.24
N GLN A 28 4.83 4.92 -12.63
CA GLN A 28 4.42 5.62 -11.42
C GLN A 28 4.69 4.70 -10.23
N GLY A 29 5.29 5.27 -9.19
CA GLY A 29 5.40 4.59 -7.92
C GLY A 29 4.02 4.43 -7.30
N LEU A 30 3.82 3.34 -6.56
CA LEU A 30 2.55 3.11 -5.87
C LEU A 30 2.19 4.27 -4.93
N ALA A 31 0.91 4.56 -4.75
CA ALA A 31 0.46 5.49 -3.73
C ALA A 31 0.34 4.74 -2.38
N CYS A 32 1.06 5.18 -1.34
CA CYS A 32 1.03 4.53 -0.02
C CYS A 32 0.74 5.53 1.08
N TYR A 33 0.04 5.10 2.14
CA TYR A 33 0.00 5.86 3.38
C TYR A 33 1.41 5.87 3.99
N LYS A 34 1.88 7.05 4.38
CA LYS A 34 3.15 7.20 5.10
C LYS A 34 2.91 7.87 6.43
N CYS A 35 3.22 7.16 7.50
CA CYS A 35 3.14 7.68 8.85
C CYS A 35 4.02 6.83 9.78
N MET A 36 4.41 7.45 10.87
CA MET A 36 5.15 6.81 11.96
C MET A 36 4.61 7.39 13.26
N THR A 37 4.41 6.54 14.26
CA THR A 37 4.04 7.00 15.60
C THR A 37 5.09 7.98 16.13
N THR A 38 4.68 9.24 16.29
CA THR A 38 5.50 10.31 16.91
C THR A 38 5.24 10.42 18.40
N ASN A 39 4.01 10.13 18.83
CA ASN A 39 3.61 10.11 20.24
C ASN A 39 2.74 8.87 20.50
N PRO A 40 3.12 7.97 21.41
CA PRO A 40 2.35 6.75 21.69
C PRO A 40 0.97 7.02 22.34
N ASN A 41 0.79 8.19 22.96
CA ASN A 41 -0.46 8.59 23.63
C ASN A 41 -1.42 9.35 22.70
N ASP A 42 -0.92 9.93 21.61
CA ASP A 42 -1.67 10.72 20.64
C ASP A 42 -1.15 10.41 19.23
N ASP A 43 -1.48 9.20 18.76
CA ASP A 43 -0.94 8.66 17.51
C ASP A 43 -1.96 8.73 16.39
N GLY A 44 -1.89 9.77 15.57
CA GLY A 44 -2.68 9.85 14.34
C GLY A 44 -2.40 8.72 13.34
N CYS A 45 -1.24 8.05 13.40
CA CYS A 45 -0.94 6.89 12.55
C CYS A 45 -1.74 5.64 12.95
N ARG A 46 -2.30 5.62 14.17
CA ARG A 46 -3.27 4.61 14.62
C ARG A 46 -4.59 4.73 13.88
N ASP A 47 -5.08 5.95 13.66
CA ASP A 47 -6.37 6.21 12.99
C ASP A 47 -6.24 6.14 11.46
N PRO A 48 -6.81 5.13 10.79
CA PRO A 48 -6.71 5.00 9.34
C PRO A 48 -7.54 6.02 8.53
N PHE A 49 -8.44 6.79 9.16
CA PHE A 49 -9.40 7.65 8.46
C PHE A 49 -9.03 9.13 8.47
N SER A 50 -8.08 9.55 9.31
CA SER A 50 -7.61 10.93 9.30
C SER A 50 -6.63 11.17 8.14
N SER A 51 -7.15 11.51 6.96
CA SER A 51 -6.35 11.87 5.78
C SER A 51 -5.51 13.13 5.97
N LEU A 52 -5.91 14.00 6.91
CA LEU A 52 -5.14 15.16 7.36
C LEU A 52 -3.86 14.78 8.11
N ILE A 53 -3.86 13.62 8.79
CA ILE A 53 -2.73 13.18 9.63
C ILE A 53 -1.93 12.04 8.98
N ASN A 54 -2.56 11.25 8.11
CA ASN A 54 -1.93 10.16 7.36
C ASN A 54 -1.93 10.45 5.86
N PRO A 55 -1.01 11.30 5.37
CA PRO A 55 -0.97 11.64 3.96
C PRO A 55 -0.67 10.40 3.12
N VAL A 56 -1.43 10.25 2.04
CA VAL A 56 -1.11 9.30 0.98
C VAL A 56 -0.01 9.94 0.13
N GLN A 57 1.17 9.35 0.12
CA GLN A 57 2.23 9.76 -0.79
C GLN A 57 1.95 9.15 -2.16
N ILE A 58 1.53 9.98 -3.11
CA ILE A 58 1.40 9.64 -4.53
C ILE A 58 2.79 9.50 -5.14
N ASN A 59 2.98 8.58 -6.10
CA ASN A 59 4.27 8.34 -6.74
C ASN A 59 5.37 8.02 -5.75
N CYS A 60 5.08 7.14 -4.78
CA CYS A 60 5.99 6.89 -3.67
C CYS A 60 7.34 6.35 -4.15
N GLN A 61 8.40 6.95 -3.64
CA GLN A 61 9.78 6.59 -3.96
C GLN A 61 10.44 6.03 -2.71
N ALA A 62 11.25 4.99 -2.87
CA ALA A 62 12.00 4.37 -1.79
C ALA A 62 13.39 3.91 -2.26
N THR A 63 14.32 3.80 -1.33
CA THR A 63 15.65 3.22 -1.60
C THR A 63 15.53 1.69 -1.66
N ALA A 64 16.22 1.06 -2.60
CA ALA A 64 16.32 -0.39 -2.69
C ALA A 64 17.58 -0.87 -1.94
N VAL A 65 17.53 -2.04 -1.31
CA VAL A 65 18.65 -2.55 -0.52
C VAL A 65 19.87 -2.73 -1.42
N GLY A 66 21.01 -2.16 -1.01
CA GLY A 66 22.26 -2.25 -1.78
C GLY A 66 22.32 -1.39 -3.04
N LYS A 67 21.35 -0.48 -3.27
CA LYS A 67 21.36 0.45 -4.41
C LYS A 67 21.36 1.89 -3.94
N ASN A 68 22.11 2.75 -4.64
CA ASN A 68 22.10 4.19 -4.40
C ASN A 68 20.93 4.85 -5.15
N GLY A 69 20.34 5.88 -4.55
CA GLY A 69 19.20 6.62 -5.10
C GLY A 69 17.83 6.11 -4.65
N THR A 70 16.79 6.65 -5.28
CA THR A 70 15.39 6.34 -5.00
C THR A 70 14.72 5.78 -6.24
N PHE A 71 13.88 4.77 -6.05
CA PHE A 71 13.18 4.07 -7.11
C PHE A 71 11.67 4.06 -6.86
N PRO A 72 10.85 3.95 -7.92
CA PRO A 72 9.41 3.80 -7.78
C PRO A 72 9.09 2.61 -6.88
N ALA A 73 8.39 2.87 -5.79
CA ALA A 73 7.99 1.82 -4.86
C ALA A 73 6.97 0.90 -5.51
N ARG A 74 7.08 -0.40 -5.20
CA ARG A 74 6.21 -1.46 -5.76
C ARG A 74 5.27 -2.04 -4.72
N PHE A 75 5.55 -1.80 -3.44
CA PHE A 75 4.76 -2.32 -2.34
C PHE A 75 4.55 -1.24 -1.27
N CYS A 76 3.41 -1.29 -0.61
CA CYS A 76 3.25 -0.63 0.68
C CYS A 76 3.46 -1.64 1.80
N VAL A 77 4.09 -1.19 2.89
CA VAL A 77 4.23 -1.93 4.13
C VAL A 77 3.47 -1.23 5.25
N LYS A 78 2.88 -2.03 6.14
CA LYS A 78 2.39 -1.59 7.46
C LYS A 78 3.02 -2.49 8.52
N ILE A 79 3.57 -1.88 9.55
CA ILE A 79 4.09 -2.54 10.73
C ILE A 79 3.36 -1.97 11.94
N SER A 80 2.88 -2.84 12.82
CA SER A 80 2.26 -2.43 14.08
C SER A 80 2.60 -3.41 15.18
N GLY A 81 2.97 -2.92 16.35
CA GLY A 81 3.38 -3.81 17.43
C GLY A 81 3.76 -3.07 18.69
N ARG A 82 3.95 -3.85 19.76
CA ARG A 82 4.44 -3.37 21.05
C ARG A 82 5.95 -3.37 21.06
N ILE A 83 6.57 -2.29 21.50
CA ILE A 83 8.03 -2.22 21.71
C ILE A 83 8.39 -3.04 22.96
N LEU A 84 9.31 -3.99 22.80
CA LEU A 84 9.81 -4.84 23.88
C LEU A 84 11.10 -4.28 24.49
N SER A 85 11.99 -3.76 23.65
CA SER A 85 13.25 -3.15 24.09
C SER A 85 13.75 -2.11 23.09
N VAL A 86 14.58 -1.21 23.59
CA VAL A 86 15.30 -0.22 22.81
C VAL A 86 16.80 -0.45 22.98
N ASP A 87 17.56 -0.30 21.91
CA ASP A 87 19.03 -0.37 21.92
C ASP A 87 19.59 0.94 21.35
N GLY A 88 20.75 1.39 21.86
CA GLY A 88 21.40 2.64 21.43
C GLY A 88 20.72 3.90 21.98
N ASP A 89 20.76 4.99 21.22
CA ASP A 89 20.20 6.31 21.62
C ASP A 89 18.66 6.40 21.45
N ALA A 90 17.99 5.26 21.33
CA ALA A 90 16.54 5.19 21.22
C ALA A 90 15.87 5.53 22.56
N ASN A 91 14.78 6.29 22.53
CA ASN A 91 14.12 6.75 23.75
C ASN A 91 13.43 5.58 24.48
N ALA A 92 13.92 5.24 25.69
CA ALA A 92 13.38 4.17 26.53
C ALA A 92 11.93 4.41 26.98
N SER A 93 11.41 5.65 26.92
CA SER A 93 10.01 5.96 27.20
C SER A 93 9.02 5.23 26.27
N TYR A 94 9.50 4.69 25.15
CA TYR A 94 8.67 3.97 24.19
C TYR A 94 8.51 2.48 24.52
N ILE A 95 9.24 1.95 25.51
CA ILE A 95 9.08 0.55 25.93
C ILE A 95 7.64 0.29 26.36
N ASN A 96 7.10 -0.86 25.97
CA ASN A 96 5.71 -1.28 26.20
C ASN A 96 4.63 -0.44 25.48
N THR A 97 5.03 0.49 24.61
CA THR A 97 4.08 1.27 23.79
C THR A 97 3.76 0.57 22.47
N VAL A 98 2.55 0.78 21.95
CA VAL A 98 2.14 0.28 20.63
C VAL A 98 2.40 1.35 19.59
N ILE A 99 3.17 0.97 18.57
CA ILE A 99 3.50 1.84 17.44
C ILE A 99 2.89 1.33 16.15
N TYR A 100 2.73 2.26 15.20
CA TYR A 100 2.30 2.04 13.83
C TYR A 100 3.32 2.72 12.91
N TYR A 101 3.75 1.98 11.89
CA TYR A 101 4.67 2.46 10.88
C TYR A 101 4.18 2.04 9.50
N ARG A 102 3.98 3.00 8.61
CA ARG A 102 3.51 2.79 7.25
C ARG A 102 4.48 3.46 6.30
N THR A 103 4.95 2.73 5.31
CA THR A 103 5.81 3.30 4.27
C THR A 103 5.65 2.54 2.96
N CYS A 104 6.33 3.01 1.92
CA CYS A 104 6.46 2.31 0.66
C CYS A 104 7.87 1.70 0.54
N VAL A 105 7.96 0.56 -0.15
CA VAL A 105 9.21 -0.17 -0.38
C VAL A 105 9.29 -0.66 -1.82
N VAL A 106 10.52 -0.84 -2.32
CA VAL A 106 10.79 -1.29 -3.68
C VAL A 106 10.71 -2.82 -3.78
N GLU A 107 11.21 -3.51 -2.77
CA GLU A 107 11.42 -4.97 -2.76
C GLU A 107 10.39 -5.68 -1.90
N ASN A 108 10.13 -6.95 -2.24
CA ASN A 108 9.26 -7.80 -1.44
C ASN A 108 10.02 -8.31 -0.21
N ILE A 109 9.98 -7.53 0.86
CA ILE A 109 10.59 -7.84 2.15
C ILE A 109 9.96 -9.05 2.88
N MET A 110 8.87 -9.62 2.33
CA MET A 110 8.18 -10.80 2.88
C MET A 110 8.25 -12.02 1.95
N GLU A 111 9.09 -11.97 0.89
CA GLU A 111 9.19 -13.01 -0.13
C GLU A 111 9.47 -14.40 0.45
N SER A 112 10.28 -14.47 1.50
CA SER A 112 10.61 -15.72 2.21
C SER A 112 9.41 -16.40 2.88
N THR A 113 8.37 -15.64 3.23
CA THR A 113 7.19 -16.16 3.93
C THR A 113 6.04 -16.54 3.01
N LYS A 114 6.02 -16.06 1.75
CA LYS A 114 4.87 -16.14 0.81
C LYS A 114 3.52 -15.64 1.37
N LEU A 115 3.51 -15.07 2.58
CA LEU A 115 2.33 -14.53 3.22
C LEU A 115 2.26 -13.02 2.98
N LEU A 116 1.04 -12.48 2.90
CA LEU A 116 0.79 -11.04 2.80
C LEU A 116 0.83 -10.35 4.17
N GLU A 117 0.75 -11.15 5.25
CA GLU A 117 0.84 -10.71 6.63
C GLU A 117 1.64 -11.73 7.45
N THR A 118 2.48 -11.25 8.36
CA THR A 118 3.25 -12.08 9.27
C THR A 118 3.24 -11.48 10.67
N SER A 119 3.32 -12.34 11.68
CA SER A 119 3.41 -11.93 13.08
C SER A 119 4.72 -12.42 13.66
N GLY A 120 5.32 -11.65 14.56
CA GLY A 120 6.57 -12.04 15.18
C GLY A 120 7.30 -10.89 15.84
N ASN A 121 8.60 -11.13 16.08
CA ASN A 121 9.51 -10.16 16.65
C ASN A 121 10.33 -9.53 15.52
N PHE A 122 10.32 -8.21 15.43
CA PHE A 122 11.03 -7.44 14.42
C PHE A 122 11.97 -6.44 15.07
N ARG A 123 13.03 -6.08 14.36
CA ARG A 123 13.94 -5.01 14.76
C ARG A 123 13.85 -3.90 13.74
N LEU A 124 13.48 -2.70 14.17
CA LEU A 124 13.47 -1.50 13.33
C LEU A 124 14.64 -0.61 13.71
N LYS A 125 15.37 -0.13 12.68
CA LYS A 125 16.42 0.88 12.80
C LYS A 125 15.90 2.21 12.25
N GLY A 126 16.42 3.32 12.75
CA GLY A 126 16.03 4.65 12.26
C GLY A 126 14.59 5.04 12.58
N PHE A 127 14.00 4.45 13.63
CA PHE A 127 12.71 4.92 14.13
C PHE A 127 12.88 6.33 14.70
N GLN A 128 12.07 7.30 14.23
CA GLN A 128 12.20 8.73 14.57
C GLN A 128 13.63 9.30 14.41
N ASP A 129 14.35 8.87 13.37
CA ASP A 129 15.73 9.28 13.09
C ASP A 129 16.73 8.98 14.23
N TRP A 130 16.38 8.07 15.14
CA TRP A 130 17.28 7.65 16.21
C TRP A 130 18.44 6.83 15.66
N ASN A 131 19.62 7.07 16.22
CA ASN A 131 20.83 6.28 15.98
C ASN A 131 20.79 4.88 16.62
N GLY A 132 19.62 4.48 17.12
CA GLY A 132 19.36 3.21 17.78
C GLY A 132 18.45 2.28 16.99
N SER A 133 17.96 1.26 17.67
CA SER A 133 16.98 0.35 17.11
C SER A 133 16.00 -0.13 18.17
N ILE A 134 14.77 -0.38 17.75
CA ILE A 134 13.71 -0.88 18.61
C ILE A 134 13.44 -2.34 18.25
N ARG A 135 13.26 -3.20 19.27
CA ARG A 135 12.69 -4.53 19.11
C ARG A 135 11.20 -4.42 19.36
N LEU A 136 10.39 -4.86 18.41
CA LEU A 136 8.93 -4.89 18.51
C LEU A 136 8.40 -6.30 18.37
N GLN A 137 7.27 -6.58 19.02
CA GLN A 137 6.45 -7.75 18.77
C GLN A 137 5.11 -7.31 18.18
N GLY A 138 4.75 -7.84 17.03
CA GLY A 138 3.50 -7.45 16.39
C GLY A 138 3.29 -8.09 15.03
N PHE A 139 2.71 -7.30 14.13
CA PHE A 139 2.31 -7.70 12.79
C PHE A 139 2.96 -6.82 11.74
N MET A 140 3.26 -7.42 10.61
CA MET A 140 3.78 -6.78 9.42
C MET A 140 2.96 -7.26 8.22
N SER A 141 2.48 -6.32 7.41
CA SER A 141 1.74 -6.63 6.19
C SER A 141 2.31 -5.89 4.98
N LEU A 142 2.22 -6.54 3.82
CA LEU A 142 2.72 -6.09 2.54
C LEU A 142 1.65 -6.23 1.46
N CYS A 143 1.54 -5.23 0.58
CA CYS A 143 0.55 -5.22 -0.49
C CYS A 143 1.02 -4.37 -1.68
N ALA A 144 0.47 -4.63 -2.87
CA ALA A 144 0.97 -4.10 -4.15
C ALA A 144 -0.08 -3.27 -4.94
N PHE A 145 -1.00 -2.60 -4.24
CA PHE A 145 -2.02 -1.74 -4.85
C PHE A 145 -2.16 -0.42 -4.08
N ASP A 146 -2.61 0.64 -4.73
CA ASP A 146 -2.66 1.98 -4.14
C ASP A 146 -3.46 2.01 -2.82
N GLY A 147 -2.87 2.65 -1.81
CA GLY A 147 -3.47 2.86 -0.49
C GLY A 147 -3.75 1.58 0.28
N CYS A 148 -3.16 0.45 -0.10
CA CYS A 148 -3.47 -0.86 0.48
C CYS A 148 -3.05 -1.01 1.94
N ASN A 149 -2.04 -0.26 2.38
CA ASN A 149 -1.57 -0.24 3.77
C ASN A 149 -2.43 0.65 4.68
N LYS A 150 -3.63 1.04 4.24
CA LYS A 150 -4.70 1.55 5.13
C LYS A 150 -5.19 0.43 6.06
N ALA A 151 -5.95 0.77 7.09
CA ALA A 151 -6.62 -0.28 7.87
C ALA A 151 -7.58 -1.06 6.96
N GLN A 152 -7.51 -2.38 7.03
CA GLN A 152 -8.38 -3.25 6.26
C GLN A 152 -9.77 -3.26 6.91
N ASN A 153 -10.79 -2.86 6.16
CA ASN A 153 -12.17 -3.24 6.44
C ASN A 153 -12.55 -4.39 5.51
N LEU A 154 -13.37 -5.32 6.01
CA LEU A 154 -13.97 -6.40 5.21
C LEU A 154 -14.59 -5.83 3.94
N LYS A 155 -14.15 -6.32 2.78
CA LYS A 155 -14.69 -5.91 1.48
C LYS A 155 -16.12 -6.45 1.36
N SER A 156 -17.10 -5.55 1.20
CA SER A 156 -18.40 -5.94 0.65
C SER A 156 -18.19 -6.45 -0.77
N SER A 157 -18.62 -7.69 -1.01
CA SER A 157 -18.44 -8.36 -2.30
C SER A 157 -19.36 -7.74 -3.35
N LEU A 158 -18.79 -7.33 -4.48
CA LEU A 158 -19.53 -6.95 -5.70
C LEU A 158 -20.52 -8.03 -6.15
N SER A 159 -20.29 -9.29 -5.77
CA SER A 159 -21.23 -10.40 -6.01
C SER A 159 -22.60 -10.15 -5.39
N ILE A 160 -22.67 -9.45 -4.25
CA ILE A 160 -23.96 -9.15 -3.58
C ILE A 160 -24.76 -8.11 -4.38
N ILE A 161 -24.06 -7.13 -4.98
CA ILE A 161 -24.70 -6.10 -5.81
C ILE A 161 -25.19 -6.69 -7.13
N ILE A 162 -24.39 -7.56 -7.75
CA ILE A 162 -24.77 -8.26 -9.00
C ILE A 162 -25.93 -9.22 -8.75
N MET A 163 -25.94 -9.94 -7.62
CA MET A 163 -27.06 -10.82 -7.25
C MET A 163 -28.35 -10.02 -7.01
N GLY A 164 -28.28 -8.85 -6.37
CA GLY A 164 -29.43 -7.95 -6.21
C GLY A 164 -29.99 -7.44 -7.54
N LEU A 165 -29.13 -7.04 -8.47
CA LEU A 165 -29.53 -6.57 -9.80
C LEU A 165 -30.17 -7.70 -10.65
N LEU A 166 -29.62 -8.92 -10.58
CA LEU A 166 -30.18 -10.07 -11.28
C LEU A 166 -31.56 -10.48 -10.72
N LEU A 167 -31.76 -10.38 -9.40
CA LEU A 167 -33.07 -10.64 -8.78
C LEU A 167 -34.13 -9.60 -9.18
N THR A 168 -33.75 -8.34 -9.40
CA THR A 168 -34.68 -7.31 -9.90
C THR A 168 -35.04 -7.45 -11.38
N ILE A 169 -34.14 -8.01 -12.19
CA ILE A 169 -34.39 -8.31 -13.61
C ILE A 169 -35.28 -9.56 -13.76
N TYR A 170 -35.21 -10.51 -12.82
CA TYR A 170 -36.01 -11.74 -12.86
C TYR A 170 -37.46 -11.55 -12.39
N HIS A 171 -37.76 -10.44 -11.69
CA HIS A 171 -39.10 -10.11 -11.19
C HIS A 171 -39.89 -9.13 -12.08
N TYR A 172 -39.31 -8.75 -13.23
CA TYR A 172 -39.96 -7.99 -14.32
C TYR A 172 -40.03 -8.85 -15.58
#